data_AF-A0A6I7WZM2-F1
#
_entry.id   AF-A0A6I7WZM2-F1
#
_cell.length_a   1.000
_cell.length_b   1.000
_cell.length_c   1.000
_cell.angle_alpha   90.00
_cell.angle_beta   90.00
_cell.angle_gamma   90.00
#
_symmetry.space_group_name_H-M   'P 1'
#
loop_
_entity.id
_entity.type
_entity.pdbx_description
1 polymer ?
#
loop_
_entity_poly.entity_id
_entity_poly.type
_entity_poly.pdbx_seq_one_letter_code
_entity_poly.pdbx_strand_id
1 'polypeptide(L)'
;AHYAVEGQGLYGLPLIDYLPYAVTRTWHTQLSILWIVTAWLATGLYFAPMLSGHEPKYQRFGVNFLFFSLLLIVVGAFAGEWLAIHGFFDDLTINFWFGHQGYEYIDLGRFWQIYLFIGLLLWVVLVLRGLWPALQEKASGSLIFLVILSTISIGLLYGAGLMWGQHTHISIMEYWRWWVVHLWVEGIFEVFATAIISTIFVRMGLLRVSVATTMILFATIIFLVGGVLGTFHHMYWSGTPISVLALGATFSALEVVPLMVVGFEAYSHSKIEHEIEWEKNYHWPFMFFSAVLVWNMIGAG
;
A
#
# COMPACT_ATOMS: atom_id res chain seq x y z
N ALA A 1 22.91 -3.07 -1.22
CA ALA A 1 23.60 -4.36 -1.46
C ALA A 1 25.11 -4.16 -1.64
N HIS A 2 25.56 -3.38 -2.63
CA HIS A 2 26.99 -3.20 -2.90
C HIS A 2 27.84 -2.74 -1.70
N TYR A 3 27.31 -1.80 -0.91
CA TYR A 3 27.96 -1.35 0.34
C TYR A 3 28.24 -2.47 1.35
N ALA A 4 27.50 -3.59 1.33
CA ALA A 4 27.77 -4.73 2.21
C ALA A 4 28.99 -5.57 1.75
N VAL A 5 29.46 -5.36 0.52
CA VAL A 5 30.61 -6.06 -0.07
C VAL A 5 31.85 -5.17 -0.07
N GLU A 6 31.74 -3.94 -0.56
CA GLU A 6 32.89 -3.01 -0.72
C GLU A 6 33.03 -2.00 0.45
N GLY A 7 31.99 -1.83 1.26
CA GLY A 7 32.02 -0.95 2.45
C GLY A 7 31.78 0.52 2.14
N GLN A 8 32.72 1.19 1.47
CA GLN A 8 32.76 2.67 1.40
C GLN A 8 32.76 3.26 -0.02
N GLY A 9 32.87 2.44 -1.05
CA GLY A 9 32.96 2.91 -2.44
C GLY A 9 32.09 2.11 -3.41
N LEU A 10 32.11 2.55 -4.67
CA LEU A 10 31.57 1.79 -5.79
C LEU A 10 32.66 1.65 -6.85
N TYR A 11 33.35 0.51 -6.85
CA TYR A 11 34.46 0.21 -7.76
C TYR A 11 35.56 1.30 -7.74
N GLY A 12 35.93 1.75 -6.54
CA GLY A 12 36.92 2.82 -6.34
C GLY A 12 36.40 4.24 -6.53
N LEU A 13 35.12 4.44 -6.86
CA LEU A 13 34.48 5.76 -6.82
C LEU A 13 34.03 6.11 -5.39
N PRO A 14 34.23 7.36 -4.92
CA PRO A 14 33.86 7.79 -3.57
C PRO A 14 32.35 8.07 -3.45
N LEU A 15 31.52 7.06 -3.72
CA LEU A 15 30.06 7.21 -3.75
C LEU A 15 29.49 7.59 -2.37
N ILE A 16 30.16 7.21 -1.29
CA ILE A 16 29.72 7.47 0.09
C ILE A 16 29.59 8.97 0.41
N ASP A 17 30.38 9.82 -0.24
CA ASP A 17 30.38 11.28 -0.02
C ASP A 17 29.11 11.96 -0.55
N TYR A 18 28.36 11.27 -1.41
CA TYR A 18 27.15 11.79 -2.05
C TYR A 18 25.92 10.94 -1.76
N LEU A 19 26.06 9.63 -1.75
CA LEU A 19 24.97 8.66 -1.60
C LEU A 19 25.37 7.57 -0.61
N PRO A 20 25.55 7.92 0.68
CA PRO A 20 25.89 6.93 1.69
C PRO A 20 24.80 5.86 1.82
N TYR A 21 25.15 4.72 2.44
CA TYR A 21 24.23 3.60 2.63
C TYR A 21 22.88 4.04 3.23
N ALA A 22 22.90 4.92 4.23
CA ALA A 22 21.69 5.45 4.85
C ALA A 22 20.73 6.08 3.81
N VAL A 23 21.21 7.00 2.96
CA VAL A 23 20.39 7.63 1.91
C VAL A 23 19.86 6.58 0.95
N THR A 24 20.74 5.72 0.42
CA THR A 24 20.34 4.73 -0.59
C THR A 24 19.34 3.71 -0.04
N ARG A 25 19.47 3.31 1.24
CA ARG A 25 18.53 2.44 1.92
C ARG A 25 17.19 3.15 2.11
N THR A 26 17.20 4.36 2.65
CA THR A 26 15.99 5.17 2.87
C THR A 26 15.20 5.34 1.58
N TRP A 27 15.85 5.77 0.50
CA TRP A 27 15.18 5.93 -0.79
C TRP A 27 14.68 4.60 -1.35
N HIS A 28 15.43 3.51 -1.17
CA HIS A 28 14.98 2.18 -1.63
C HIS A 28 13.71 1.73 -0.92
N THR A 29 13.66 1.80 0.41
CA THR A 29 12.51 1.38 1.22
C THR A 29 11.31 2.31 1.07
N GLN A 30 11.54 3.60 0.83
CA GLN A 30 10.45 4.51 0.52
C GLN A 30 9.90 4.33 -0.89
N LEU A 31 10.78 4.21 -1.90
CA LEU A 31 10.33 3.99 -3.26
C LEU A 31 9.52 2.70 -3.36
N SER A 32 9.95 1.63 -2.69
CA SER A 32 9.23 0.35 -2.72
C SER A 32 7.79 0.47 -2.26
N ILE A 33 7.47 1.40 -1.36
CA ILE A 33 6.08 1.74 -1.00
C ILE A 33 5.48 2.71 -2.02
N LEU A 34 6.14 3.83 -2.29
CA LEU A 34 5.58 4.93 -3.07
C LEU A 34 5.15 4.51 -4.47
N TRP A 35 5.96 3.73 -5.20
CA TRP A 35 5.60 3.33 -6.56
C TRP A 35 4.42 2.33 -6.57
N ILE A 36 4.38 1.40 -5.61
CA ILE A 36 3.29 0.41 -5.48
C ILE A 36 1.98 1.12 -5.16
N VAL A 37 2.01 1.99 -4.14
CA VAL A 37 0.86 2.80 -3.75
C VAL A 37 0.39 3.63 -4.93
N THR A 38 1.29 4.32 -5.62
CA THR A 38 0.96 5.15 -6.79
C THR A 38 0.30 4.36 -7.90
N ALA A 39 0.77 3.14 -8.17
CA ALA A 39 0.15 2.25 -9.15
C ALA A 39 -1.31 1.92 -8.77
N TRP A 40 -1.58 1.60 -7.50
CA TRP A 40 -2.94 1.35 -7.03
C TRP A 40 -3.83 2.60 -7.02
N LEU A 41 -3.27 3.77 -6.66
CA LEU A 41 -4.00 5.03 -6.76
C LEU A 41 -4.39 5.32 -8.21
N ALA A 42 -3.48 5.09 -9.16
CA ALA A 42 -3.75 5.23 -10.59
C ALA A 42 -4.82 4.23 -11.07
N THR A 43 -4.76 2.98 -10.63
CA THR A 43 -5.79 1.95 -10.88
C THR A 43 -7.16 2.44 -10.40
N GLY A 44 -7.27 2.94 -9.16
CA GLY A 44 -8.53 3.48 -8.64
C GLY A 44 -9.08 4.64 -9.48
N LEU A 45 -8.22 5.58 -9.89
CA LEU A 45 -8.61 6.71 -10.73
C LEU A 45 -9.00 6.30 -12.16
N TYR A 46 -8.34 5.29 -12.72
CA TYR A 46 -8.61 4.78 -14.06
C TYR A 46 -9.94 4.02 -14.11
N PHE A 47 -10.17 3.12 -13.15
CA PHE A 47 -11.35 2.27 -13.15
C PHE A 47 -12.60 2.97 -12.60
N ALA A 48 -12.48 3.99 -11.75
CA ALA A 48 -13.65 4.71 -11.22
C ALA A 48 -14.63 5.21 -12.31
N PRO A 49 -14.21 6.00 -13.32
CA PRO A 49 -15.10 6.44 -14.39
C PRO A 49 -15.50 5.30 -15.34
N MET A 50 -14.64 4.29 -15.51
CA MET A 50 -14.94 3.12 -16.35
C MET A 50 -16.10 2.29 -15.77
N LEU A 51 -16.13 2.14 -14.44
CA LEU A 51 -17.16 1.40 -13.72
C LEU A 51 -18.49 2.15 -13.64
N SER A 52 -18.46 3.49 -13.59
CA SER A 52 -19.67 4.31 -13.52
C SER A 52 -20.18 4.82 -14.86
N GLY A 53 -19.39 4.73 -15.93
CA GLY A 53 -19.70 5.31 -17.23
C GLY A 53 -19.75 6.84 -17.23
N HIS A 54 -19.24 7.50 -16.18
CA HIS A 54 -19.35 8.94 -15.98
C HIS A 54 -18.03 9.54 -15.49
N GLU A 55 -17.59 10.62 -16.14
CA GLU A 55 -16.47 11.42 -15.67
C GLU A 55 -16.98 12.69 -14.94
N PRO A 56 -16.68 12.83 -13.63
CA PRO A 56 -17.07 14.01 -12.87
C PRO A 56 -16.43 15.30 -13.40
N LYS A 57 -17.11 16.44 -13.21
CA LYS A 57 -16.54 17.76 -13.57
C LYS A 57 -15.20 18.00 -12.85
N TYR A 58 -14.22 18.53 -13.58
CA TYR A 58 -12.86 18.81 -13.10
C TYR A 58 -12.05 17.57 -12.67
N GLN A 59 -12.45 16.35 -13.03
CA GLN A 59 -11.73 15.12 -12.67
C GLN A 59 -10.28 15.16 -13.18
N ARG A 60 -10.06 15.43 -14.48
CA ARG A 60 -8.72 15.58 -15.06
C ARG A 60 -7.83 16.60 -14.33
N PHE A 61 -8.40 17.73 -13.92
CA PHE A 61 -7.66 18.74 -13.17
C PHE A 61 -7.21 18.20 -11.81
N GLY A 62 -8.11 17.55 -11.06
CA GLY A 62 -7.78 16.94 -9.78
C GLY A 62 -6.72 15.85 -9.91
N VAL A 63 -6.81 15.01 -10.95
CA VAL A 63 -5.82 13.97 -11.24
C VAL A 63 -4.45 14.57 -11.56
N ASN A 64 -4.39 15.59 -12.41
CA ASN A 64 -3.13 16.28 -12.73
C ASN A 64 -2.53 16.96 -11.49
N PHE A 65 -3.36 17.62 -10.68
CA PHE A 65 -2.91 18.24 -9.44
C PHE A 65 -2.33 17.21 -8.47
N LEU A 66 -2.99 16.06 -8.32
CA LEU A 66 -2.48 14.96 -7.50
C LEU A 66 -1.15 14.42 -8.03
N PHE A 67 -1.02 14.24 -9.35
CA PHE A 67 0.23 13.81 -9.99
C PHE A 67 1.39 14.75 -9.70
N PHE A 68 1.22 16.06 -9.92
CA PHE A 68 2.28 17.04 -9.63
C PHE A 68 2.56 17.18 -8.13
N SER A 69 1.53 17.07 -7.28
CA SER A 69 1.70 17.08 -5.82
C SER A 69 2.54 15.89 -5.36
N LEU A 70 2.26 14.69 -5.89
CA LEU A 70 3.04 13.49 -5.58
C LEU A 70 4.50 13.65 -6.01
N LEU A 71 4.75 14.15 -7.23
CA LEU A 71 6.12 14.41 -7.71
C LEU A 71 6.87 15.38 -6.78
N LEU A 72 6.20 16.46 -6.36
CA LEU A 72 6.75 17.43 -5.42
C LEU A 72 7.05 16.79 -4.06
N ILE A 73 6.16 15.94 -3.54
CA ILE A 73 6.37 15.23 -2.28
C ILE A 73 7.57 14.31 -2.37
N VAL A 74 7.69 13.50 -3.43
CA VAL A 74 8.82 12.55 -3.59
C VAL A 74 10.14 13.29 -3.70
N VAL A 75 10.23 14.27 -4.61
CA VAL A 75 11.47 15.03 -4.81
C VAL A 75 11.84 15.83 -3.56
N GLY A 76 10.84 16.45 -2.92
CA GLY A 76 11.03 17.23 -1.70
C GLY A 76 11.46 16.39 -0.50
N ALA A 77 10.82 15.24 -0.28
CA ALA A 77 11.20 14.31 0.77
C ALA A 77 12.61 13.77 0.58
N PHE A 78 12.97 13.35 -0.64
CA PHE A 78 14.28 12.78 -0.91
C PHE A 78 15.40 13.82 -0.77
N ALA A 79 15.15 15.04 -1.24
CA ALA A 79 16.06 16.16 -1.02
C ALA A 79 16.20 16.46 0.48
N GLY A 80 15.11 16.47 1.23
CA GLY A 80 15.09 16.67 2.68
C GLY A 80 15.91 15.61 3.42
N GLU A 81 15.70 14.34 3.10
CA GLU A 81 16.43 13.21 3.69
C GLU A 81 17.92 13.24 3.36
N TRP A 82 18.25 13.59 2.12
CA TRP A 82 19.64 13.77 1.71
C TRP A 82 20.31 14.89 2.50
N LEU A 83 19.65 16.04 2.62
CA LEU A 83 20.16 17.18 3.40
C LEU A 83 20.33 16.82 4.88
N ALA A 84 19.36 16.11 5.45
CA ALA A 84 19.38 15.63 6.83
C ALA A 84 20.56 14.70 7.11
N ILE A 85 20.76 13.68 6.26
CA ILE A 85 21.81 12.68 6.46
C ILE A 85 23.22 13.29 6.29
N HIS A 86 23.37 14.30 5.42
CA HIS A 86 24.63 15.04 5.27
C HIS A 86 24.84 16.12 6.36
N GLY A 87 23.90 16.29 7.30
CA GLY A 87 24.04 17.21 8.42
C GLY A 87 23.82 18.68 8.06
N PHE A 88 23.09 19.00 6.99
CA PHE A 88 22.75 20.39 6.64
C PHE A 88 21.66 21.00 7.55
N PHE A 89 20.99 20.20 8.37
CA PHE A 89 20.04 20.67 9.37
C PHE A 89 20.65 20.60 10.78
N ASP A 90 21.00 21.75 11.34
CA ASP A 90 21.52 21.85 12.72
C ASP A 90 20.40 21.70 13.78
N ASP A 91 19.18 22.12 13.45
CA ASP A 91 18.01 22.03 14.33
C ASP A 91 17.26 20.71 14.11
N LEU A 92 17.21 19.88 15.17
CA LEU A 92 16.52 18.60 15.17
C LEU A 92 15.02 18.73 14.87
N THR A 93 14.40 19.85 15.21
CA THR A 93 12.99 20.14 14.89
C THR A 93 12.84 20.33 13.38
N ILE A 94 13.70 21.13 12.76
CA ILE A 94 13.68 21.32 11.31
C ILE A 94 13.93 19.98 10.60
N ASN A 95 14.88 19.19 11.10
CA ASN A 95 15.14 17.84 10.59
C ASN A 95 13.89 16.94 10.67
N PHE A 96 13.19 16.90 11.81
CA PHE A 96 11.98 16.09 11.96
C PHE A 96 10.86 16.52 10.99
N TRP A 97 10.75 17.83 10.72
CA TRP A 97 9.69 18.37 9.88
C TRP A 97 9.96 18.27 8.38
N PHE A 98 11.17 18.57 7.92
CA PHE A 98 11.49 18.68 6.49
C PHE A 98 12.59 17.73 6.02
N GLY A 99 13.32 17.13 6.96
CA GLY A 99 14.43 16.22 6.71
C GLY A 99 14.02 14.75 6.88
N HIS A 100 14.70 14.06 7.79
CA HIS A 100 14.59 12.61 7.99
C HIS A 100 14.06 12.28 9.39
N GLN A 101 12.92 11.59 9.49
CA GLN A 101 12.32 11.17 10.78
C GLN A 101 13.10 10.03 11.46
N GLY A 102 13.78 9.18 10.70
CA GLY A 102 14.65 8.13 11.23
C GLY A 102 13.96 6.79 11.50
N TYR A 103 12.70 6.64 11.06
CA TYR A 103 11.93 5.42 11.22
C TYR A 103 11.67 4.79 9.86
N GLU A 104 12.19 3.58 9.68
CA GLU A 104 12.08 2.85 8.43
C GLU A 104 10.64 2.77 7.92
N TYR A 105 10.48 2.95 6.60
CA TYR A 105 9.23 3.01 5.85
C TYR A 105 8.47 4.33 5.99
N ILE A 106 8.79 5.15 7.00
CA ILE A 106 8.18 6.46 7.26
C ILE A 106 9.28 7.49 7.53
N ASP A 107 10.31 7.44 6.69
CA ASP A 107 11.51 8.24 6.87
C ASP A 107 11.31 9.73 6.52
N LEU A 108 10.34 10.04 5.66
CA LEU A 108 10.08 11.38 5.15
C LEU A 108 9.71 12.35 6.28
N GLY A 109 10.19 13.60 6.21
CA GLY A 109 9.85 14.63 7.18
C GLY A 109 8.34 14.81 7.39
N ARG A 110 7.94 15.23 8.61
CA ARG A 110 6.53 15.37 9.01
C ARG A 110 5.70 16.24 8.06
N PHE A 111 6.28 17.32 7.50
CA PHE A 111 5.61 18.17 6.52
C PHE A 111 5.22 17.38 5.26
N TRP A 112 6.17 16.65 4.70
CA TRP A 112 5.95 15.81 3.52
C TRP A 112 4.92 14.72 3.79
N GLN A 113 4.92 14.18 5.02
CA GLN A 113 3.98 13.14 5.42
C GLN A 113 2.54 13.66 5.53
N ILE A 114 2.36 14.86 6.12
CA ILE A 114 1.05 15.53 6.17
C ILE A 114 0.57 15.86 4.76
N TYR A 115 1.46 16.33 3.89
CA TYR A 115 1.11 16.64 2.50
C TYR A 115 0.70 15.37 1.74
N LEU A 116 1.41 14.26 1.92
CA LEU A 116 1.04 12.95 1.38
C LEU A 116 -0.34 12.50 1.88
N PHE A 117 -0.62 12.65 3.18
CA PHE A 117 -1.94 12.34 3.74
C PHE A 117 -3.05 13.17 3.09
N ILE A 118 -2.86 14.48 2.92
CA ILE A 118 -3.81 15.36 2.21
C ILE A 118 -4.00 14.91 0.76
N GLY A 119 -2.92 14.51 0.08
CA GLY A 119 -2.96 13.94 -1.26
C GLY A 119 -3.80 12.65 -1.33
N LEU A 120 -3.64 11.76 -0.36
CA LEU A 120 -4.45 10.53 -0.24
C LEU A 120 -5.93 10.86 0.00
N LEU A 121 -6.26 11.83 0.85
CA LEU A 121 -7.65 12.26 1.05
C LEU A 121 -8.25 12.86 -0.23
N LEU A 122 -7.48 13.67 -0.97
CA LEU A 122 -7.90 14.17 -2.27
C LEU A 122 -8.15 13.02 -3.25
N TRP A 123 -7.25 12.03 -3.29
CA TRP A 123 -7.43 10.84 -4.10
C TRP A 123 -8.72 10.09 -3.76
N VAL A 124 -9.01 9.87 -2.46
CA VAL A 124 -10.26 9.26 -2.02
C VAL A 124 -11.45 10.03 -2.57
N VAL A 125 -11.47 11.36 -2.44
CA VAL A 125 -12.55 12.20 -2.97
C VAL A 125 -12.70 12.02 -4.49
N LEU A 126 -11.60 11.97 -5.25
CA LEU A 126 -11.65 11.78 -6.71
C LEU A 126 -12.20 10.41 -7.11
N VAL A 127 -11.79 9.34 -6.42
CA VAL A 127 -12.29 7.98 -6.68
C VAL A 127 -13.76 7.86 -6.30
N LEU A 128 -14.15 8.33 -5.11
CA LEU A 128 -15.54 8.29 -4.64
C LEU A 128 -16.48 9.06 -5.58
N ARG A 129 -16.07 10.24 -6.05
CA ARG A 129 -16.85 11.00 -7.04
C ARG A 129 -17.03 10.25 -8.34
N GLY A 130 -16.00 9.55 -8.80
CA GLY A 130 -16.06 8.72 -10.01
C GLY A 130 -16.95 7.49 -9.83
N LEU A 131 -16.93 6.85 -8.66
CA LEU A 131 -17.72 5.64 -8.35
C LEU A 131 -19.14 5.91 -7.88
N TRP A 132 -19.47 7.14 -7.48
CA TRP A 132 -20.78 7.49 -6.91
C TRP A 132 -21.98 7.05 -7.76
N PRO A 133 -21.99 7.21 -9.10
CA PRO A 133 -23.11 6.73 -9.90
C PRO A 133 -23.22 5.19 -9.90
N ALA A 134 -22.10 4.48 -9.84
CA ALA A 134 -22.07 3.02 -9.88
C ALA A 134 -22.64 2.38 -8.60
N LEU A 135 -22.57 3.07 -7.45
CA LEU A 135 -23.23 2.66 -6.20
C LEU A 135 -24.76 2.57 -6.32
N GLN A 136 -25.35 3.33 -7.24
CA GLN A 136 -26.80 3.37 -7.41
C GLN A 136 -27.32 2.17 -8.22
N GLU A 137 -26.41 1.38 -8.84
CA GLU A 137 -26.74 0.16 -9.57
C GLU A 137 -26.98 -1.02 -8.59
N LYS A 138 -28.21 -1.57 -8.60
CA LYS A 138 -28.61 -2.64 -7.66
C LYS A 138 -27.86 -3.96 -7.84
N ALA A 139 -27.35 -4.26 -9.05
CA ALA A 139 -26.80 -5.57 -9.38
C ALA A 139 -25.37 -5.79 -8.85
N SER A 140 -24.55 -4.73 -8.74
CA SER A 140 -23.14 -4.82 -8.30
C SER A 140 -22.82 -3.98 -7.07
N GLY A 141 -23.86 -3.48 -6.38
CA GLY A 141 -23.71 -2.56 -5.25
C GLY A 141 -22.82 -3.09 -4.12
N SER A 142 -22.84 -4.40 -3.85
CA SER A 142 -22.00 -5.02 -2.81
C SER A 142 -20.50 -4.96 -3.13
N LEU A 143 -20.12 -5.25 -4.37
CA LEU A 143 -18.72 -5.21 -4.83
C LEU A 143 -18.18 -3.78 -4.82
N ILE A 144 -18.97 -2.86 -5.37
CA ILE A 144 -18.62 -1.44 -5.43
C ILE A 144 -18.54 -0.84 -4.02
N PHE A 145 -19.42 -1.26 -3.11
CA PHE A 145 -19.36 -0.87 -1.71
C PHE A 145 -18.04 -1.29 -1.06
N LEU A 146 -17.55 -2.51 -1.30
CA LEU A 146 -16.26 -2.96 -0.77
C LEU A 146 -15.07 -2.19 -1.36
N VAL A 147 -15.11 -1.87 -2.66
CA VAL A 147 -14.11 -0.98 -3.29
C VAL A 147 -14.11 0.40 -2.63
N ILE A 148 -15.29 0.96 -2.34
CA ILE A 148 -15.42 2.27 -1.70
C ILE A 148 -14.95 2.24 -0.26
N LEU A 149 -15.35 1.22 0.50
CA LEU A 149 -14.93 1.06 1.88
C LEU A 149 -13.41 0.93 1.97
N SER A 150 -12.80 0.08 1.13
CA SER A 150 -11.34 -0.07 1.08
C SER A 150 -10.63 1.20 0.60
N THR A 151 -11.17 1.92 -0.39
CA THR A 151 -10.67 3.23 -0.84
C THR A 151 -10.61 4.23 0.33
N ILE A 152 -11.71 4.34 1.09
CA ILE A 152 -11.78 5.22 2.26
C ILE A 152 -10.77 4.79 3.33
N SER A 153 -10.67 3.48 3.60
CA SER A 153 -9.70 2.93 4.55
C SER A 153 -8.26 3.24 4.15
N ILE A 154 -7.89 3.17 2.87
CA ILE A 154 -6.56 3.58 2.37
C ILE A 154 -6.30 5.05 2.73
N GLY A 155 -7.25 5.95 2.44
CA GLY A 155 -7.04 7.36 2.74
C GLY A 155 -6.91 7.64 4.23
N LEU A 156 -7.80 7.09 5.05
CA LEU A 156 -7.90 7.42 6.47
C LEU A 156 -6.84 6.75 7.34
N LEU A 157 -6.52 5.47 7.10
CA LEU A 157 -5.61 4.73 7.98
C LEU A 157 -4.16 5.21 7.88
N TYR A 158 -3.76 5.84 6.78
CA TYR A 158 -2.48 6.53 6.72
C TYR A 158 -2.34 7.64 7.79
N GLY A 159 -3.46 8.18 8.27
CA GLY A 159 -3.51 9.15 9.37
C GLY A 159 -2.97 8.61 10.70
N ALA A 160 -2.95 7.29 10.91
CA ALA A 160 -2.24 6.66 12.04
C ALA A 160 -0.75 7.04 12.07
N GLY A 161 -0.18 7.30 10.89
CA GLY A 161 1.16 7.82 10.67
C GLY A 161 1.45 9.16 11.34
N LEU A 162 0.42 9.89 11.77
CA LEU A 162 0.53 11.23 12.36
C LEU A 162 0.44 11.20 13.90
N MET A 163 0.34 10.02 14.52
CA MET A 163 0.07 9.86 15.95
C MET A 163 1.30 9.90 16.87
N TRP A 164 2.50 10.12 16.31
CA TRP A 164 3.72 10.36 17.08
C TRP A 164 4.33 11.73 16.79
N GLY A 165 5.06 12.26 17.76
CA GLY A 165 5.90 13.44 17.61
C GLY A 165 7.38 13.11 17.74
N GLN A 166 8.22 14.14 17.65
CA GLN A 166 9.68 14.04 17.76
C GLN A 166 10.18 13.44 19.09
N HIS A 167 9.41 13.60 20.17
CA HIS A 167 9.79 13.15 21.52
C HIS A 167 8.90 12.02 22.06
N THR A 168 8.12 11.36 21.19
CA THR A 168 7.30 10.22 21.58
C THR A 168 8.18 9.04 21.98
N HIS A 169 7.79 8.31 23.02
CA HIS A 169 8.50 7.10 23.44
C HIS A 169 8.56 6.08 22.30
N ILE A 170 9.72 5.43 22.10
CA ILE A 170 9.97 4.56 20.95
C ILE A 170 8.93 3.46 20.81
N SER A 171 8.51 2.82 21.91
CA SER A 171 7.46 1.78 21.89
C SER A 171 6.10 2.27 21.38
N ILE A 172 5.75 3.54 21.66
CA ILE A 172 4.49 4.14 21.19
C ILE A 172 4.60 4.51 19.71
N MET A 173 5.76 5.03 19.29
CA MET A 173 6.03 5.31 17.89
C MET A 173 6.03 4.01 17.07
N GLU A 174 6.70 2.95 17.55
CA GLU A 174 6.68 1.61 16.96
C GLU A 174 5.25 1.09 16.81
N TYR A 175 4.43 1.23 17.86
CA TYR A 175 3.02 0.87 17.81
C TYR A 175 2.31 1.51 16.61
N TRP A 176 2.39 2.83 16.47
CA TRP A 176 1.72 3.55 15.38
C TRP A 176 2.37 3.37 14.00
N ARG A 177 3.68 3.12 13.93
CA ARG A 177 4.37 2.83 12.67
C ARG A 177 3.82 1.55 12.05
N TRP A 178 3.60 0.50 12.83
CA TRP A 178 3.07 -0.76 12.30
C TRP A 178 1.61 -0.69 11.87
N TRP A 179 0.83 0.29 12.35
CA TRP A 179 -0.48 0.58 11.77
C TRP A 179 -0.38 1.06 10.31
N VAL A 180 0.69 1.77 9.95
CA VAL A 180 0.91 2.19 8.56
C VAL A 180 1.59 1.09 7.76
N VAL A 181 2.61 0.44 8.33
CA VAL A 181 3.40 -0.53 7.56
C VAL A 181 2.68 -1.86 7.40
N HIS A 182 2.16 -2.46 8.47
CA HIS A 182 1.50 -3.76 8.37
C HIS A 182 0.01 -3.59 8.07
N LEU A 183 -0.72 -2.80 8.87
CA LEU A 183 -2.17 -2.72 8.64
C LEU A 183 -2.52 -1.96 7.34
N TRP A 184 -1.91 -0.81 7.08
CA TRP A 184 -2.24 -0.01 5.88
C TRP A 184 -1.61 -0.58 4.59
N VAL A 185 -0.31 -0.91 4.54
CA VAL A 185 0.31 -1.48 3.32
C VAL A 185 -0.16 -2.91 3.06
N GLU A 186 -0.04 -3.80 4.03
CA GLU A 186 -0.33 -5.23 3.84
C GLU A 186 -1.84 -5.50 3.91
N GLY A 187 -2.51 -5.14 5.01
CA GLY A 187 -3.94 -5.46 5.17
C GLY A 187 -4.87 -4.73 4.20
N ILE A 188 -4.81 -3.40 4.14
CA ILE A 188 -5.84 -2.62 3.42
C ILE A 188 -5.62 -2.61 1.90
N PHE A 189 -4.38 -2.54 1.40
CA PHE A 189 -4.16 -2.64 -0.04
C PHE A 189 -4.52 -4.02 -0.57
N GLU A 190 -4.35 -5.10 0.19
CA GLU A 190 -4.78 -6.43 -0.24
C GLU A 190 -6.30 -6.51 -0.41
N VAL A 191 -7.06 -5.95 0.52
CA VAL A 191 -8.53 -5.85 0.41
C VAL A 191 -8.93 -4.99 -0.80
N PHE A 192 -8.28 -3.84 -1.01
CA PHE A 192 -8.57 -2.96 -2.15
C PHE A 192 -8.24 -3.62 -3.49
N ALA A 193 -7.04 -4.21 -3.62
CA ALA A 193 -6.58 -4.89 -4.82
C ALA A 193 -7.51 -6.07 -5.17
N THR A 194 -7.86 -6.87 -4.18
CA THR A 194 -8.79 -8.00 -4.36
C THR A 194 -10.17 -7.52 -4.78
N ALA A 195 -10.69 -6.45 -4.15
CA ALA A 195 -12.00 -5.90 -4.48
C ALA A 195 -12.06 -5.31 -5.89
N ILE A 196 -11.05 -4.54 -6.30
CA ILE A 196 -11.02 -3.88 -7.61
C ILE A 196 -10.79 -4.90 -8.73
N ILE A 197 -9.87 -5.85 -8.57
CA ILE A 197 -9.63 -6.92 -9.55
C ILE A 197 -10.89 -7.77 -9.73
N SER A 198 -11.53 -8.19 -8.64
CA SER A 198 -12.76 -8.97 -8.72
C SER A 198 -13.88 -8.20 -9.42
N THR A 199 -13.99 -6.90 -9.16
CA THR A 199 -14.96 -6.02 -9.85
C THR A 199 -14.67 -5.95 -11.35
N ILE A 200 -13.39 -5.87 -11.74
CA ILE A 200 -12.96 -5.87 -13.15
C ILE A 200 -13.31 -7.21 -13.80
N PHE A 201 -13.02 -8.35 -13.16
CA PHE A 201 -13.32 -9.67 -13.70
C PHE A 201 -14.83 -9.92 -13.87
N VAL A 202 -15.65 -9.41 -12.94
CA VAL A 202 -17.11 -9.42 -13.08
C VAL A 202 -17.55 -8.60 -14.30
N ARG A 203 -16.98 -7.41 -14.50
CA ARG A 203 -17.30 -6.54 -15.65
C ARG A 203 -16.82 -7.11 -16.98
N MET A 204 -15.75 -7.89 -16.97
CA MET A 204 -15.23 -8.63 -18.15
C MET A 204 -16.02 -9.92 -18.43
N GLY A 205 -16.97 -10.30 -17.56
CA GLY A 205 -17.76 -11.53 -17.72
C GLY A 205 -17.04 -12.81 -17.31
N LEU A 206 -15.86 -12.69 -16.67
CA LEU A 206 -15.05 -13.83 -16.22
C LEU A 206 -15.57 -14.44 -14.91
N LEU A 207 -16.19 -13.62 -14.04
CA LEU A 207 -16.73 -14.05 -12.76
C LEU A 207 -18.21 -13.66 -12.60
N ARG A 208 -18.97 -14.53 -11.93
CA ARG A 208 -20.34 -14.20 -11.50
C ARG A 208 -20.27 -13.27 -10.30
N VAL A 209 -21.16 -12.27 -10.26
CA VAL A 209 -21.25 -11.30 -9.15
C VAL A 209 -21.38 -11.98 -7.78
N SER A 210 -22.19 -13.03 -7.68
CA SER A 210 -22.40 -13.75 -6.42
C SER A 210 -21.13 -14.41 -5.91
N VAL A 211 -20.40 -15.10 -6.79
CA VAL A 211 -19.13 -15.76 -6.48
C VAL A 211 -18.12 -14.72 -6.03
N ALA A 212 -17.90 -13.68 -6.84
CA ALA A 212 -16.96 -12.61 -6.52
C ALA A 212 -17.28 -11.93 -5.17
N THR A 213 -18.56 -11.63 -4.91
CA THR A 213 -18.97 -11.00 -3.65
C THR A 213 -18.67 -11.89 -2.45
N THR A 214 -19.02 -13.18 -2.53
CA THR A 214 -18.76 -14.13 -1.44
C THR A 214 -17.26 -14.29 -1.19
N MET A 215 -16.46 -14.44 -2.26
CA MET A 215 -15.01 -14.60 -2.15
C MET A 215 -14.33 -13.40 -1.52
N ILE A 216 -14.65 -12.18 -1.96
CA ILE A 216 -14.05 -10.96 -1.40
C ILE A 216 -14.46 -10.77 0.05
N LEU A 217 -15.74 -10.98 0.40
CA LEU A 217 -16.19 -10.86 1.79
C LEU A 217 -15.47 -11.87 2.70
N PHE A 218 -15.36 -13.12 2.25
CA PHE A 218 -14.65 -14.16 2.98
C PHE A 218 -13.17 -13.82 3.14
N ALA A 219 -12.49 -13.45 2.05
CA ALA A 219 -11.10 -13.01 2.07
C ALA A 219 -10.91 -11.82 3.02
N THR A 220 -11.76 -10.79 2.91
CA THR A 220 -11.72 -9.60 3.76
C THR A 220 -11.89 -9.96 5.24
N ILE A 221 -12.83 -10.85 5.58
CA ILE A 221 -13.02 -11.29 6.97
C ILE A 221 -11.75 -11.97 7.49
N ILE A 222 -11.18 -12.91 6.74
CA ILE A 222 -10.00 -13.64 7.19
C ILE A 222 -8.78 -12.73 7.30
N PHE A 223 -8.51 -11.90 6.28
CA PHE A 223 -7.40 -10.95 6.29
C PHE A 223 -7.53 -9.93 7.40
N LEU A 224 -8.72 -9.40 7.68
CA LEU A 224 -8.90 -8.44 8.78
C LEU A 224 -8.84 -9.10 10.16
N VAL A 225 -9.38 -10.31 10.32
CA VAL A 225 -9.29 -11.04 11.60
C VAL A 225 -7.84 -11.36 11.94
N GLY A 226 -7.07 -11.86 10.97
CA GLY A 226 -5.64 -12.08 11.11
C GLY A 226 -4.87 -10.76 11.24
N GLY A 227 -4.83 -9.95 10.18
CA GLY A 227 -3.94 -8.77 10.04
C GLY A 227 -4.12 -7.66 11.06
N VAL A 228 -5.36 -7.36 11.50
CA VAL A 228 -5.57 -6.27 12.47
C VAL A 228 -4.89 -6.58 13.80
N LEU A 229 -5.08 -7.80 14.33
CA LEU A 229 -4.46 -8.22 15.59
C LEU A 229 -3.06 -8.80 15.39
N GLY A 230 -2.80 -9.36 14.21
CA GLY A 230 -1.50 -9.88 13.79
C GLY A 230 -0.46 -8.79 13.65
N THR A 231 -0.85 -7.52 13.46
CA THR A 231 0.04 -6.33 13.58
C THR A 231 0.96 -6.39 14.80
N PHE A 232 0.51 -6.98 15.90
CA PHE A 232 1.29 -7.13 17.14
C PHE A 232 2.51 -8.05 17.03
N HIS A 233 2.65 -8.85 15.97
CA HIS A 233 3.86 -9.65 15.76
C HIS A 233 5.13 -8.83 15.53
N HIS A 234 4.97 -7.57 15.11
CA HIS A 234 6.07 -6.63 15.00
C HIS A 234 6.46 -5.99 16.33
N MET A 235 5.68 -6.23 17.39
CA MET A 235 5.85 -5.57 18.69
C MET A 235 6.38 -6.50 19.77
N TYR A 236 6.65 -7.77 19.46
CA TYR A 236 7.11 -8.78 20.44
C TYR A 236 8.24 -8.29 21.35
N TRP A 237 9.18 -7.52 20.78
CA TRP A 237 10.39 -7.07 21.46
C TRP A 237 10.56 -5.55 21.47
N SER A 238 9.46 -4.79 21.33
CA SER A 238 9.48 -3.32 21.34
C SER A 238 9.04 -2.70 22.69
N GLY A 239 9.01 -3.49 23.76
CA GLY A 239 8.64 -3.03 25.11
C GLY A 239 7.16 -3.22 25.48
N THR A 240 6.46 -4.15 24.82
CA THR A 240 5.04 -4.46 25.08
C THR A 240 4.86 -5.59 26.11
N PRO A 241 3.70 -5.66 26.81
CA PRO A 241 3.41 -6.75 27.73
C PRO A 241 3.20 -8.10 27.01
N ILE A 242 3.30 -9.20 27.76
CA ILE A 242 3.16 -10.59 27.25
C ILE A 242 1.83 -10.81 26.51
N SER A 243 0.76 -10.11 26.88
CA SER A 243 -0.54 -10.21 26.20
C SER A 243 -0.46 -9.82 24.72
N VAL A 244 0.37 -8.83 24.36
CA VAL A 244 0.58 -8.40 22.97
C VAL A 244 1.28 -9.50 22.18
N LEU A 245 2.27 -10.15 22.78
CA LEU A 245 2.95 -11.29 22.18
C LEU A 245 1.99 -12.46 21.94
N ALA A 246 1.15 -12.81 22.92
CA ALA A 246 0.20 -13.90 22.78
C ALA A 246 -0.83 -13.63 21.66
N LEU A 247 -1.34 -12.40 21.58
CA LEU A 247 -2.28 -11.99 20.52
C LEU A 247 -1.59 -11.97 19.16
N GLY A 248 -0.42 -11.32 19.04
CA GLY A 248 0.33 -11.24 17.80
C GLY A 248 0.65 -12.63 17.24
N ALA A 249 1.10 -13.56 18.09
CA ALA A 249 1.46 -14.91 17.65
C ALA A 249 0.24 -15.72 17.19
N THR A 250 -0.90 -15.57 17.87
CA THR A 250 -2.11 -16.32 17.55
C THR A 250 -2.75 -15.81 16.25
N PHE A 251 -2.87 -14.49 16.10
CA PHE A 251 -3.58 -13.90 14.97
C PHE A 251 -2.73 -13.80 13.70
N SER A 252 -1.42 -13.56 13.79
CA SER A 252 -0.53 -13.62 12.61
C SER A 252 -0.46 -15.02 12.01
N ALA A 253 -0.51 -16.08 12.83
CA ALA A 253 -0.57 -17.45 12.31
C ALA A 253 -1.87 -17.72 11.51
N LEU A 254 -2.97 -17.03 11.81
CA LEU A 254 -4.21 -17.14 11.05
C LEU A 254 -4.12 -16.43 9.69
N GLU A 255 -3.20 -15.48 9.51
CA GLU A 255 -2.99 -14.78 8.23
C GLU A 255 -2.42 -15.71 7.15
N VAL A 256 -1.73 -16.79 7.53
CA VAL A 256 -1.17 -17.76 6.58
C VAL A 256 -2.24 -18.66 5.96
N VAL A 257 -3.34 -18.93 6.68
CA VAL A 257 -4.43 -19.82 6.23
C VAL A 257 -5.03 -19.41 4.88
N PRO A 258 -5.43 -18.15 4.63
CA PRO A 258 -5.97 -17.75 3.32
C PRO A 258 -4.91 -17.82 2.22
N LEU A 259 -3.63 -17.56 2.51
CA LEU A 259 -2.55 -17.57 1.51
C LEU A 259 -2.36 -18.95 0.89
N MET A 260 -2.50 -20.00 1.70
CA MET A 260 -2.44 -21.39 1.24
C MET A 260 -3.62 -21.76 0.33
N VAL A 261 -4.82 -21.22 0.59
CA VAL A 261 -6.01 -21.45 -0.25
C VAL A 261 -5.89 -20.74 -1.60
N VAL A 262 -5.37 -19.51 -1.58
CA VAL A 262 -5.18 -18.69 -2.79
C VAL A 262 -4.20 -19.34 -3.79
N GLY A 263 -3.14 -20.00 -3.30
CA GLY A 263 -2.22 -20.76 -4.16
C GLY A 263 -2.90 -21.88 -4.96
N PHE A 264 -3.93 -22.53 -4.39
CA PHE A 264 -4.71 -23.56 -5.07
C PHE A 264 -5.63 -22.98 -6.15
N GLU A 265 -6.19 -21.79 -5.92
CA GLU A 265 -7.00 -21.09 -6.92
C GLU A 265 -6.16 -20.62 -8.10
N ALA A 266 -4.93 -20.15 -7.86
CA ALA A 266 -3.98 -19.76 -8.92
C ALA A 266 -3.74 -20.88 -9.94
N TYR A 267 -3.49 -22.10 -9.43
CA TYR A 267 -3.30 -23.28 -10.26
C TYR A 267 -4.56 -23.62 -11.06
N SER A 268 -5.73 -23.52 -10.44
CA SER A 268 -7.02 -23.80 -11.09
C SER A 268 -7.35 -22.78 -12.19
N HIS A 269 -7.03 -21.49 -11.97
CA HIS A 269 -7.32 -20.41 -12.92
C HIS A 269 -6.38 -20.41 -14.14
N SER A 270 -5.11 -20.82 -13.98
CA SER A 270 -4.15 -20.94 -15.09
C SER A 270 -4.62 -21.89 -16.21
N LYS A 271 -5.55 -22.79 -15.90
CA LYS A 271 -6.14 -23.73 -16.87
C LYS A 271 -7.24 -23.09 -17.72
N ILE A 272 -7.75 -21.92 -17.34
CA ILE A 272 -8.91 -21.25 -17.96
C ILE A 272 -8.46 -20.19 -18.99
N GLU A 273 -7.24 -19.65 -18.91
CA GLU A 273 -6.70 -18.53 -19.73
C GLU A 273 -6.64 -18.79 -21.26
N HIS A 274 -7.10 -19.94 -21.73
CA HIS A 274 -7.00 -20.35 -23.14
C HIS A 274 -8.36 -20.57 -23.81
N GLU A 275 -9.46 -20.20 -23.16
CA GLU A 275 -10.80 -20.49 -23.69
C GLU A 275 -11.33 -19.41 -24.65
N ILE A 276 -10.88 -18.15 -24.57
CA ILE A 276 -11.43 -17.05 -25.38
C ILE A 276 -10.35 -16.18 -26.04
N GLU A 277 -10.52 -15.86 -27.33
CA GLU A 277 -9.49 -15.21 -28.14
C GLU A 277 -9.07 -13.79 -27.66
N TRP A 278 -9.97 -13.04 -27.03
CA TRP A 278 -9.64 -11.72 -26.49
C TRP A 278 -8.77 -11.79 -25.23
N GLU A 279 -8.79 -12.91 -24.49
CA GLU A 279 -8.00 -13.11 -23.26
C GLU A 279 -6.50 -13.08 -23.56
N LYS A 280 -6.09 -13.45 -24.79
CA LYS A 280 -4.70 -13.35 -25.27
C LYS A 280 -4.14 -11.93 -25.16
N ASN A 281 -4.98 -10.90 -25.27
CA ASN A 281 -4.55 -9.51 -25.10
C ASN A 281 -4.19 -9.16 -23.64
N TYR A 282 -4.66 -9.95 -22.68
CA TYR A 282 -4.45 -9.78 -21.24
C TYR A 282 -3.52 -10.84 -20.63
N HIS A 283 -2.80 -11.59 -21.48
CA HIS A 283 -1.89 -12.65 -21.04
C HIS A 283 -0.92 -12.19 -19.95
N TRP A 284 -0.21 -11.07 -20.17
CA TRP A 284 0.76 -10.58 -19.18
C TRP A 284 0.12 -10.15 -17.86
N PRO A 285 -0.95 -9.33 -17.84
CA PRO A 285 -1.70 -9.07 -16.61
C PRO A 285 -2.11 -10.34 -15.85
N PHE A 286 -2.65 -11.35 -16.53
CA PHE A 286 -3.02 -12.61 -15.89
C PHE A 286 -1.82 -13.37 -15.34
N MET A 287 -0.72 -13.45 -16.08
CA MET A 287 0.53 -14.03 -15.60
C MET A 287 1.08 -13.32 -14.35
N PHE A 288 1.00 -11.99 -14.28
CA PHE A 288 1.38 -11.24 -13.09
C PHE A 288 0.44 -11.54 -11.92
N PHE A 289 -0.88 -11.63 -12.14
CA PHE A 289 -1.80 -12.03 -11.07
C PHE A 289 -1.50 -13.45 -10.59
N SER A 290 -1.28 -14.42 -11.47
CA SER A 290 -0.87 -15.77 -11.07
C SER A 290 0.44 -15.78 -10.28
N ALA A 291 1.43 -14.98 -10.69
CA ALA A 291 2.67 -14.83 -9.95
C ALA A 291 2.45 -14.21 -8.56
N VAL A 292 1.57 -13.21 -8.43
CA VAL A 292 1.17 -12.63 -7.14
C VAL A 292 0.61 -13.72 -6.22
N LEU A 293 -0.30 -14.58 -6.70
CA LEU A 293 -0.86 -15.65 -5.85
C LEU A 293 0.21 -16.65 -5.38
N VAL A 294 1.17 -17.00 -6.25
CA VAL A 294 2.30 -17.88 -5.88
C VAL A 294 3.21 -17.21 -4.84
N TRP A 295 3.57 -15.95 -5.05
CA TRP A 295 4.42 -15.22 -4.11
C TRP A 295 3.70 -14.85 -2.82
N ASN A 296 2.38 -14.74 -2.82
CA ASN A 296 1.61 -14.58 -1.59
C ASN A 296 1.70 -15.86 -0.75
N MET A 297 1.60 -17.04 -1.40
CA MET A 297 1.74 -18.32 -0.71
C MET A 297 3.17 -18.62 -0.23
N ILE A 298 4.20 -18.32 -1.03
CA ILE A 298 5.61 -18.71 -0.72
C ILE A 298 6.37 -17.60 0.02
N GLY A 299 6.08 -16.34 -0.31
CA GLY A 299 6.80 -15.19 0.22
C GLY A 299 6.20 -14.67 1.53
N ALA A 300 4.87 -14.64 1.64
CA ALA A 300 4.18 -14.18 2.83
C ALA A 300 3.71 -15.33 3.76
N GLY A 301 3.29 -16.47 3.18
CA GLY A 301 2.90 -17.68 3.93
C GLY A 301 4.09 -18.46 4.49
#